data_AF-A0A098T8V1-F1
#
_entry.id   AF-A0A098T8V1-F1
#
_cell.length_a   1.000
_cell.length_b   1.000
_cell.length_c   1.000
_cell.angle_alpha   90.00
_cell.angle_beta   90.00
_cell.angle_gamma   90.00
#
_symmetry.space_group_name_H-M   'P 1'
#
loop_
_entity.id
_entity.type
_entity.pdbx_description
1 polymer ?
#
loop_
_entity_poly.entity_id
_entity_poly.type
_entity_poly.pdbx_seq_one_letter_code
_entity_poly.pdbx_strand_id
1 'polypeptide(L)'
;MRMTGAWPLATGLLLLAWLWLGPLPEMARRAFSPHMMLHLGVMVVAAPLIVIGLLRLFPDTRAPRRPLLAAFAASALDFSVVWGWHAPALHEAAARWDRVFALQQLSFLLAGFVLWWVCLAGRDGKTRAAGALAMLFTSMHMAMLGVLLVLAQALIYAPQFCLGAFGLDPLTDQQLGGGLMALFGALPYVLGGAYLSLRLA
;
A
#
# COMPACT_ATOMS: atom_id res chain seq x y z
N MET A 1 -6.53 -31.65 5.86
CA MET A 1 -5.26 -30.89 5.80
C MET A 1 -5.37 -29.57 4.99
N ARG A 2 -6.46 -28.77 5.11
CA ARG A 2 -6.55 -27.45 4.44
C ARG A 2 -5.89 -26.30 5.23
N MET A 3 -5.52 -26.52 6.49
CA MET A 3 -4.96 -25.48 7.38
C MET A 3 -3.54 -25.04 6.98
N THR A 4 -2.76 -25.89 6.30
CA THR A 4 -1.38 -25.55 5.88
C THR A 4 -1.31 -24.51 4.76
N GLY A 5 -2.40 -24.32 4.00
CA GLY A 5 -2.47 -23.32 2.91
C GLY A 5 -2.85 -21.91 3.38
N ALA A 6 -3.41 -21.78 4.59
CA ALA A 6 -4.01 -20.54 5.10
C ALA A 6 -3.06 -19.65 5.91
N TRP A 7 -1.82 -20.09 6.14
CA TRP A 7 -0.86 -19.32 6.92
C TRP A 7 -0.68 -17.86 6.44
N PRO A 8 -0.68 -17.54 5.12
CA PRO A 8 -0.53 -16.15 4.69
C PRO A 8 -1.72 -15.29 5.13
N LEU A 9 -2.93 -15.84 5.10
CA LEU A 9 -4.13 -15.15 5.56
C LEU A 9 -4.03 -14.86 7.06
N ALA A 10 -3.69 -15.89 7.86
CA ALA A 10 -3.53 -15.72 9.30
C ALA A 10 -2.45 -14.69 9.63
N THR A 11 -1.28 -14.77 8.98
CA THR A 11 -0.19 -13.80 9.16
C THR A 11 -0.60 -12.39 8.74
N GLY A 12 -1.29 -12.22 7.61
CA GLY A 12 -1.77 -10.92 7.15
C GLY A 12 -2.78 -10.28 8.12
N LEU A 13 -3.71 -11.08 8.65
CA LEU A 13 -4.68 -10.62 9.65
C LEU A 13 -4.03 -10.30 11.00
N LEU A 14 -3.08 -11.14 11.46
CA LEU A 14 -2.33 -10.88 12.69
C LEU A 14 -1.46 -9.63 12.58
N LEU A 15 -0.81 -9.43 11.43
CA LEU A 15 -0.05 -8.20 11.15
C LEU A 15 -0.97 -6.98 11.15
N LEU A 16 -2.11 -7.05 10.47
CA LEU A 16 -3.08 -5.96 10.45
C LEU A 16 -3.56 -5.62 11.86
N ALA A 17 -3.86 -6.63 12.68
CA ALA A 17 -4.22 -6.44 14.07
C ALA A 17 -3.08 -5.81 14.88
N TRP A 18 -1.84 -6.26 14.69
CA TRP A 18 -0.67 -5.70 15.38
C TRP A 18 -0.41 -4.24 15.00
N LEU A 19 -0.54 -3.90 13.72
CA LEU A 19 -0.41 -2.52 13.22
C LEU A 19 -1.44 -1.57 13.82
N TRP A 20 -2.68 -2.04 14.02
CA TRP A 20 -3.80 -1.24 14.53
C TRP A 20 -3.92 -1.21 16.06
N LEU A 21 -3.55 -2.30 16.74
CA LEU A 21 -3.61 -2.39 18.20
C LEU A 21 -2.31 -1.90 18.86
N GLY A 22 -1.25 -1.69 18.07
CA GLY A 22 0.01 -1.13 18.52
C GLY A 22 -0.02 0.41 18.68
N PRO A 23 1.15 1.03 18.95
CA PRO A 23 1.25 2.48 19.13
C PRO A 23 1.21 3.26 17.80
N LEU A 24 1.35 2.57 16.66
CA LEU A 24 1.49 3.18 15.34
C LEU A 24 0.33 4.10 14.95
N PRO A 25 -0.96 3.80 15.19
CA PRO A 25 -2.06 4.68 14.79
C PRO A 25 -1.98 6.06 15.45
N GLU A 26 -1.67 6.10 16.75
CA GLU A 26 -1.54 7.38 17.46
C GLU A 26 -0.30 8.16 16.98
N MET A 27 0.82 7.47 16.75
CA MET A 27 2.02 8.09 16.20
C MET A 27 1.81 8.60 14.76
N ALA A 28 1.11 7.82 13.93
CA ALA A 28 0.83 8.10 12.53
C ALA A 28 -0.05 9.33 12.31
N ARG A 29 -0.83 9.76 13.31
CA ARG A 29 -1.57 11.03 13.25
C ARG A 29 -0.71 12.25 13.59
N ARG A 30 0.46 12.07 14.23
CA ARG A 30 1.30 13.15 14.75
C ARG A 30 2.65 13.28 14.04
N ALA A 31 3.03 12.28 13.26
CA ALA A 31 4.31 12.21 12.59
C ALA A 31 4.20 11.45 11.27
N PHE A 32 5.04 11.81 10.32
CA PHE A 32 4.98 11.34 8.95
C PHE A 32 5.69 9.99 8.76
N SER A 33 6.84 9.74 9.40
CA SER A 33 7.48 8.42 9.26
C SER A 33 6.66 7.27 9.89
N PRO A 34 6.02 7.40 11.08
CA PRO A 34 5.12 6.38 11.60
C PRO A 34 3.87 6.21 10.74
N HIS A 35 3.38 7.31 10.14
CA HIS A 35 2.31 7.26 9.15
C HIS A 35 2.67 6.35 7.98
N MET A 36 3.87 6.53 7.43
CA MET A 36 4.36 5.71 6.32
C MET A 36 4.55 4.24 6.73
N MET A 37 5.05 3.97 7.94
CA MET A 37 5.15 2.60 8.45
C MET A 37 3.78 1.91 8.52
N LEU A 38 2.76 2.59 9.05
CA LEU A 38 1.41 2.04 9.16
C LEU A 38 0.78 1.85 7.77
N HIS A 39 0.79 2.91 6.94
CA HIS A 39 0.26 2.89 5.58
C HIS A 39 0.86 1.75 4.75
N LEU A 40 2.20 1.65 4.70
CA LEU A 40 2.89 0.62 3.94
C LEU A 40 2.67 -0.78 4.52
N GLY A 41 2.66 -0.91 5.85
CA GLY A 41 2.35 -2.16 6.52
C GLY A 41 0.96 -2.69 6.16
N VAL A 42 -0.05 -1.82 6.15
CA VAL A 42 -1.42 -2.16 5.78
C VAL A 42 -1.52 -2.53 4.30
N MET A 43 -1.01 -1.66 3.43
CA MET A 43 -1.28 -1.70 1.99
C MET A 43 -0.37 -2.67 1.24
N VAL A 44 0.91 -2.70 1.60
CA VAL A 44 1.96 -3.39 0.83
C VAL A 44 2.39 -4.70 1.49
N VAL A 45 2.05 -4.92 2.76
CA VAL A 45 2.38 -6.17 3.47
C VAL A 45 1.12 -6.95 3.84
N ALA A 46 0.20 -6.38 4.62
CA ALA A 46 -0.97 -7.10 5.09
C ALA A 46 -1.93 -7.46 3.94
N ALA A 47 -2.24 -6.52 3.05
CA ALA A 47 -3.14 -6.75 1.92
C ALA A 47 -2.70 -7.93 1.01
N PRO A 48 -1.46 -7.99 0.48
CA PRO A 48 -1.04 -9.12 -0.34
C PRO A 48 -1.03 -10.45 0.42
N LEU A 49 -0.66 -10.48 1.70
CA LEU A 49 -0.70 -11.70 2.49
C LEU A 49 -2.13 -12.25 2.63
N ILE A 50 -3.09 -11.36 2.88
CA ILE A 50 -4.52 -11.69 2.91
C ILE A 50 -4.96 -12.22 1.53
N VAL A 51 -4.65 -11.51 0.45
CA VAL A 51 -5.00 -11.91 -0.93
C VAL A 51 -4.42 -13.29 -1.26
N ILE A 52 -3.13 -13.52 -1.02
CA ILE A 52 -2.46 -14.79 -1.28
C ILE A 52 -3.12 -15.92 -0.48
N GLY A 53 -3.42 -15.69 0.80
CA GLY A 53 -4.09 -16.67 1.64
C GLY A 53 -5.50 -17.01 1.15
N LEU A 54 -6.27 -16.01 0.72
CA LEU A 54 -7.61 -16.21 0.13
C LEU A 54 -7.55 -16.97 -1.20
N LEU A 55 -6.64 -16.60 -2.11
CA LEU A 55 -6.47 -17.30 -3.39
C LEU A 55 -6.03 -18.77 -3.21
N ARG A 56 -5.30 -19.08 -2.12
CA ARG A 56 -4.94 -20.47 -1.76
C ARG A 56 -6.11 -21.24 -1.15
N LEU A 57 -6.96 -20.59 -0.35
CA LEU A 57 -8.15 -21.20 0.25
C LEU A 57 -9.26 -21.43 -0.78
N PHE A 58 -9.39 -20.54 -1.75
CA PHE A 58 -10.43 -20.54 -2.77
C PHE A 58 -9.81 -20.56 -4.18
N PRO A 59 -9.17 -21.67 -4.60
CA PRO A 59 -8.41 -21.73 -5.85
C PRO A 59 -9.26 -21.56 -7.12
N ASP A 60 -10.58 -21.76 -7.02
CA ASP A 60 -11.55 -21.61 -8.10
C ASP A 60 -12.00 -20.15 -8.33
N THR A 61 -11.42 -19.20 -7.59
CA THR A 61 -11.67 -17.77 -7.82
C THR A 61 -11.30 -17.40 -9.25
N ARG A 62 -12.28 -16.83 -9.97
CA ARG A 62 -12.15 -16.54 -11.38
C ARG A 62 -11.39 -15.23 -11.58
N ALA A 63 -10.44 -15.27 -12.51
CA ALA A 63 -9.76 -14.09 -12.99
C ALA A 63 -10.74 -13.10 -13.65
N PRO A 64 -10.40 -11.80 -13.71
CA PRO A 64 -11.22 -10.82 -14.40
C PRO A 64 -11.40 -11.18 -15.88
N ARG A 65 -12.64 -11.10 -16.38
CA ARG A 65 -12.94 -11.36 -17.82
C ARG A 65 -12.23 -10.38 -18.77
N ARG A 66 -11.95 -9.17 -18.30
CA ARG A 66 -11.25 -8.10 -19.03
C ARG A 66 -9.99 -7.70 -18.25
N PRO A 67 -8.89 -8.47 -18.35
CA PRO A 67 -7.74 -8.31 -17.45
C PRO A 67 -7.09 -6.94 -17.53
N LEU A 68 -6.92 -6.39 -18.74
CA LEU A 68 -6.34 -5.05 -18.92
C LEU A 68 -7.20 -3.95 -18.29
N LEU A 69 -8.52 -4.00 -18.48
CA LEU A 69 -9.44 -3.02 -17.89
C LEU A 69 -9.45 -3.12 -16.36
N ALA A 70 -9.45 -4.35 -15.82
CA ALA A 70 -9.40 -4.56 -14.38
C ALA A 70 -8.07 -4.08 -13.78
N ALA A 71 -6.95 -4.38 -14.43
CA ALA A 71 -5.62 -3.93 -14.03
C ALA A 71 -5.53 -2.39 -14.04
N PHE A 72 -6.01 -1.76 -15.12
CA PHE A 72 -6.07 -0.30 -15.22
C PHE A 72 -6.94 0.32 -14.12
N ALA A 73 -8.16 -0.22 -13.90
CA ALA A 73 -9.06 0.30 -12.89
C ALA A 73 -8.49 0.14 -11.47
N ALA A 74 -7.83 -0.98 -11.18
CA ALA A 74 -7.18 -1.22 -9.90
C ALA A 74 -5.99 -0.28 -9.67
N SER A 75 -5.14 -0.09 -10.69
CA SER A 75 -4.03 0.89 -10.64
C SER A 75 -4.51 2.33 -10.51
N ALA A 76 -5.61 2.69 -11.19
CA ALA A 76 -6.19 4.03 -11.08
C ALA A 76 -6.80 4.28 -9.68
N LEU A 77 -7.46 3.28 -9.11
CA LEU A 77 -7.94 3.31 -7.72
C LEU A 77 -6.76 3.49 -6.75
N ASP A 78 -5.72 2.68 -6.89
CA ASP A 78 -4.51 2.73 -6.07
C ASP A 78 -3.87 4.12 -6.12
N PHE A 79 -3.58 4.61 -7.33
CA PHE A 79 -3.04 5.93 -7.57
C PHE A 79 -3.90 7.02 -6.93
N SER A 80 -5.21 7.00 -7.15
CA SER A 80 -6.12 8.04 -6.64
C SER A 80 -6.17 8.06 -5.12
N VAL A 81 -6.19 6.89 -4.49
CA VAL A 81 -6.20 6.75 -3.03
C VAL A 81 -4.86 7.23 -2.46
N VAL A 82 -3.74 6.73 -2.97
CA VAL A 82 -2.41 7.10 -2.49
C VAL A 82 -2.18 8.60 -2.65
N TRP A 83 -2.33 9.15 -3.85
CA TRP A 83 -2.09 10.56 -4.11
C TRP A 83 -3.09 11.47 -3.39
N GLY A 84 -4.36 11.07 -3.35
CA GLY A 84 -5.40 11.82 -2.66
C GLY A 84 -5.05 12.03 -1.19
N TRP A 85 -4.70 10.97 -0.47
CA TRP A 85 -4.38 11.06 0.95
C TRP A 85 -3.05 11.75 1.28
N HIS A 86 -2.16 11.89 0.30
CA HIS A 86 -0.92 12.67 0.44
C HIS A 86 -1.08 14.13 -0.01
N ALA A 87 -2.25 14.52 -0.53
CA ALA A 87 -2.55 15.94 -0.70
C ALA A 87 -2.66 16.61 0.68
N PRO A 88 -2.07 17.80 0.90
CA PRO A 88 -1.99 18.42 2.23
C PRO A 88 -3.34 18.49 2.96
N ALA A 89 -4.39 18.95 2.27
CA ALA A 89 -5.71 19.10 2.85
C ALA A 89 -6.32 17.78 3.38
N LEU A 90 -6.15 16.67 2.64
CA LEU A 90 -6.69 15.37 3.04
C LEU A 90 -5.82 14.70 4.12
N HIS A 91 -4.50 14.84 4.01
CA HIS A 91 -3.57 14.36 5.03
C HIS A 91 -3.85 15.04 6.38
N GLU A 92 -3.99 16.36 6.40
CA GLU A 92 -4.29 17.13 7.62
C GLU A 92 -5.69 16.81 8.16
N ALA A 93 -6.68 16.59 7.29
CA ALA A 93 -8.00 16.16 7.72
C ALA A 93 -7.96 14.80 8.44
N ALA A 94 -7.15 13.87 7.93
CA ALA A 94 -6.94 12.57 8.57
C ALA A 94 -6.18 12.70 9.90
N ALA A 95 -5.16 13.56 9.98
CA ALA A 95 -4.45 13.81 11.24
C ALA A 95 -5.36 14.42 12.32
N ARG A 96 -6.36 15.21 11.91
CA ARG A 96 -7.29 15.90 12.82
C ARG A 96 -8.45 15.04 13.31
N TRP A 97 -8.99 14.15 12.49
CA TRP A 97 -10.23 13.43 12.80
C TRP A 97 -10.07 11.92 12.68
N ASP A 98 -10.32 11.20 13.78
CA ASP A 98 -10.17 9.74 13.86
C ASP A 98 -10.96 8.97 12.80
N ARG A 99 -12.17 9.45 12.48
CA ARG A 99 -13.02 8.82 11.45
C ARG A 99 -12.41 8.96 10.05
N VAL A 100 -11.79 10.10 9.76
CA VAL A 100 -11.13 10.37 8.48
C VAL A 100 -9.83 9.56 8.39
N PHE A 101 -9.08 9.48 9.49
CA PHE A 101 -7.93 8.59 9.59
C PHE A 101 -8.29 7.12 9.34
N ALA A 102 -9.36 6.63 9.97
CA ALA A 102 -9.82 5.27 9.76
C ALA A 102 -10.27 5.02 8.31
N LEU A 103 -10.97 5.99 7.70
CA LEU A 103 -11.34 5.94 6.29
C LEU A 103 -10.11 5.89 5.38
N GLN A 104 -9.08 6.69 5.67
CA GLN A 104 -7.82 6.66 4.96
C GLN A 104 -7.18 5.28 5.01
N GLN A 105 -6.96 4.74 6.20
CA GLN A 105 -6.32 3.43 6.38
C GLN A 105 -7.15 2.30 5.76
N LEU A 106 -8.49 2.35 5.87
CA LEU A 106 -9.37 1.39 5.21
C LEU A 106 -9.25 1.49 3.68
N SER A 107 -9.21 2.70 3.13
CA SER A 107 -9.07 2.89 1.68
C SER A 107 -7.72 2.38 1.16
N PHE A 108 -6.63 2.53 1.93
CA PHE A 108 -5.34 1.93 1.60
C PHE A 108 -5.40 0.40 1.58
N LEU A 109 -6.01 -0.20 2.60
CA LEU A 109 -6.21 -1.66 2.63
C LEU A 109 -7.03 -2.14 1.42
N LEU A 110 -8.13 -1.46 1.11
CA LEU A 110 -9.01 -1.84 0.00
C LEU A 110 -8.35 -1.65 -1.36
N ALA A 111 -7.65 -0.53 -1.58
CA ALA A 111 -6.93 -0.27 -2.83
C ALA A 111 -5.84 -1.32 -3.05
N GLY A 112 -4.99 -1.56 -2.04
CA GLY A 112 -3.97 -2.60 -2.10
C GLY A 112 -4.58 -3.98 -2.32
N PHE A 113 -5.63 -4.34 -1.56
CA PHE A 113 -6.31 -5.62 -1.72
C PHE A 113 -6.81 -5.83 -3.15
N VAL A 114 -7.51 -4.84 -3.73
CA VAL A 114 -8.06 -4.92 -5.09
C VAL A 114 -6.93 -5.06 -6.12
N LEU A 115 -5.87 -4.26 -6.00
CA LEU A 115 -4.72 -4.32 -6.90
C LEU A 115 -4.04 -5.70 -6.86
N TRP A 116 -3.65 -6.15 -5.66
CA TRP A 116 -3.02 -7.45 -5.50
C TRP A 116 -3.91 -8.59 -5.96
N TRP A 117 -5.22 -8.53 -5.69
CA TRP A 117 -6.18 -9.53 -6.16
C TRP A 117 -6.24 -9.61 -7.68
N VAL A 118 -6.43 -8.48 -8.35
CA VAL A 118 -6.52 -8.42 -9.81
C VAL A 118 -5.25 -8.95 -10.47
N CYS A 119 -4.08 -8.61 -9.92
CA CYS A 119 -2.79 -9.03 -10.47
C CYS A 119 -2.46 -10.51 -10.22
N LEU A 120 -2.93 -11.10 -9.11
CA LEU A 120 -2.57 -12.47 -8.71
C LEU A 120 -3.65 -13.53 -9.00
N ALA A 121 -4.92 -13.16 -9.20
CA ALA A 121 -5.99 -14.12 -9.48
C ALA A 121 -5.87 -14.79 -10.87
N GLY A 122 -5.16 -14.16 -11.80
CA GLY A 122 -4.94 -14.64 -13.16
C GLY A 122 -3.94 -15.78 -13.27
N ARG A 123 -4.24 -16.78 -14.12
CA ARG A 123 -3.34 -17.91 -14.38
C ARG A 123 -2.88 -18.03 -15.84
N ASP A 124 -3.40 -17.23 -16.75
CA ASP A 124 -2.99 -17.24 -18.16
C ASP A 124 -1.99 -16.11 -18.48
N GLY A 125 -1.39 -16.13 -19.67
CA GLY A 125 -0.40 -15.12 -20.07
C GLY A 125 -0.97 -13.68 -20.14
N LYS A 126 -2.23 -13.51 -20.56
CA LYS A 126 -2.84 -12.18 -20.71
C LYS A 126 -3.07 -11.52 -19.35
N THR A 127 -3.59 -12.28 -18.39
CA THR A 127 -3.82 -11.83 -17.02
C THR A 127 -2.50 -11.54 -16.29
N ARG A 128 -1.48 -12.38 -16.45
CA ARG A 128 -0.13 -12.14 -15.89
C ARG A 128 0.51 -10.87 -16.47
N ALA A 129 0.44 -10.66 -17.78
CA ALA A 129 1.00 -9.47 -18.43
C ALA A 129 0.29 -8.18 -17.98
N ALA A 130 -1.05 -8.21 -17.89
CA ALA A 130 -1.82 -7.09 -17.36
C ALA A 130 -1.47 -6.79 -15.90
N GLY A 131 -1.34 -7.82 -15.06
CA GLY A 131 -0.92 -7.69 -13.67
C GLY A 131 0.48 -7.14 -13.52
N ALA A 132 1.44 -7.60 -14.34
CA ALA A 132 2.80 -7.09 -14.34
C ALA A 132 2.87 -5.60 -14.69
N LEU A 133 2.08 -5.16 -15.69
CA LEU A 133 1.99 -3.75 -16.07
C LEU A 133 1.39 -2.88 -14.95
N ALA A 134 0.31 -3.35 -14.30
CA ALA A 134 -0.30 -2.64 -13.17
C ALA A 134 0.67 -2.53 -11.99
N MET A 135 1.41 -3.61 -11.68
CA MET A 135 2.42 -3.61 -10.62
C MET A 135 3.59 -2.67 -10.94
N LEU A 136 4.07 -2.64 -12.18
CA LEU A 136 5.09 -1.70 -12.62
C LEU A 136 4.62 -0.24 -12.48
N PHE A 137 3.42 0.07 -12.97
CA PHE A 137 2.85 1.41 -12.82
C PHE A 137 2.73 1.83 -11.35
N THR A 138 2.27 0.90 -10.50
CA THR A 138 2.10 1.15 -9.06
C THR A 138 3.45 1.45 -8.40
N SER A 139 4.47 0.64 -8.70
CA SER A 139 5.85 0.90 -8.27
C SER A 139 6.32 2.29 -8.68
N MET A 140 6.06 2.71 -9.92
CA MET A 140 6.54 3.99 -10.44
C MET A 140 5.94 5.17 -9.68
N HIS A 141 4.62 5.20 -9.47
CA HIS A 141 4.01 6.35 -8.78
C HIS A 141 4.30 6.34 -7.27
N MET A 142 4.47 5.17 -6.64
CA MET A 142 4.89 5.08 -5.24
C MET A 142 6.31 5.62 -5.05
N ALA A 143 7.23 5.23 -5.93
CA ALA A 143 8.59 5.75 -5.97
C ALA A 143 8.61 7.26 -6.21
N MET A 144 7.86 7.72 -7.23
CA MET A 144 7.76 9.14 -7.58
C MET A 144 7.25 9.98 -6.41
N LEU A 145 6.14 9.60 -5.80
CA LEU A 145 5.57 10.36 -4.67
C LEU A 145 6.53 10.38 -3.48
N GLY A 146 7.14 9.25 -3.14
CA GLY A 146 8.14 9.17 -2.09
C GLY A 146 9.35 10.08 -2.35
N VAL A 147 9.88 10.09 -3.57
CA VAL A 147 11.00 10.96 -3.97
C VAL A 147 10.62 12.45 -3.88
N LEU A 148 9.41 12.84 -4.27
CA LEU A 148 8.94 14.22 -4.11
C LEU A 148 8.96 14.67 -2.64
N LEU A 149 8.61 13.77 -1.71
CA LEU A 149 8.62 14.03 -0.28
C LEU A 149 10.04 14.09 0.30
N VAL A 150 10.95 13.25 -0.19
CA VAL A 150 12.38 13.26 0.18
C VAL A 150 13.05 14.56 -0.27
N LEU A 151 12.75 15.02 -1.48
CA LEU A 151 13.36 16.20 -2.08
C LEU A 151 12.73 17.53 -1.61
N ALA A 152 11.69 17.47 -0.77
CA ALA A 152 11.06 18.65 -0.23
C ALA A 152 12.05 19.45 0.63
N GLN A 153 12.22 20.74 0.29
CA GLN A 153 13.10 21.66 1.04
C GLN A 153 12.38 22.35 2.22
N ALA A 154 11.06 22.19 2.28
CA ALA A 154 10.22 22.73 3.33
C ALA A 154 9.13 21.71 3.67
N LEU A 155 8.53 21.88 4.86
CA LEU A 155 7.44 21.03 5.31
C LEU A 155 6.22 21.22 4.40
N ILE A 156 5.70 20.12 3.84
CA ILE A 156 4.54 20.12 2.94
C ILE A 156 3.24 20.09 3.76
N TYR A 157 3.26 19.39 4.89
CA TYR A 157 2.12 19.24 5.79
C TYR A 157 2.23 20.21 6.96
N ALA A 158 1.10 20.68 7.48
CA ALA A 158 1.15 21.69 8.52
C ALA A 158 1.83 21.19 9.83
N PRO A 159 2.71 21.99 10.45
CA PRO A 159 3.56 21.58 11.57
C PRO A 159 2.78 21.22 12.84
N GLN A 160 1.54 21.70 12.99
CA GLN A 160 0.68 21.30 14.11
C GLN A 160 0.24 19.82 14.06
N PHE A 161 0.36 19.18 12.90
CA PHE A 161 0.01 17.76 12.69
C PHE A 161 1.23 16.88 12.43
N CYS A 162 2.34 17.47 12.01
CA CYS A 162 3.61 16.79 11.80
C CYS A 162 4.66 17.33 12.78
N LEU A 163 4.70 16.73 13.98
CA LEU A 163 5.60 17.13 15.07
C LEU A 163 6.99 16.48 14.96
N GLY A 164 7.15 15.47 14.09
CA GLY A 164 8.32 14.61 14.01
C GLY A 164 8.22 13.39 14.93
N ALA A 165 9.04 12.38 14.66
CA ALA A 165 9.13 11.15 15.46
C ALA A 165 10.58 10.72 15.65
N PHE A 166 10.83 9.87 16.65
CA PHE A 166 12.15 9.27 16.91
C PHE A 166 13.29 10.29 17.13
N GLY A 167 12.96 11.49 17.63
CA GLY A 167 13.91 12.58 17.85
C GLY A 167 14.25 13.39 16.60
N LEU A 168 13.60 13.12 15.46
CA LEU A 168 13.74 13.88 14.23
C LEU A 168 12.89 15.14 14.25
N ASP A 169 13.38 16.22 13.65
CA ASP A 169 12.56 17.38 13.36
C ASP A 169 11.50 17.05 12.27
N PRO A 170 10.42 17.86 12.17
CA PRO A 170 9.33 17.59 11.23
C PRO A 170 9.75 17.40 9.77
N LEU A 171 10.72 18.16 9.28
CA LEU A 171 11.14 18.08 7.88
C LEU A 171 11.91 16.78 7.64
N THR A 172 12.86 16.46 8.52
CA THR A 172 13.63 15.21 8.42
C THR A 172 12.72 13.99 8.57
N ASP A 173 11.72 14.04 9.45
CA ASP A 173 10.71 12.97 9.59
C ASP A 173 9.86 12.80 8.32
N GLN A 174 9.46 13.91 7.67
CA GLN A 174 8.77 13.88 6.39
C GLN A 174 9.62 13.23 5.29
N GLN A 175 10.88 13.65 5.18
CA GLN A 175 11.82 13.11 4.20
C GLN A 175 12.09 11.62 4.45
N LEU A 176 12.24 11.21 5.71
CA LEU A 176 12.35 9.79 6.07
C LEU A 176 11.12 9.00 5.62
N GLY A 177 9.91 9.50 5.91
CA GLY A 177 8.68 8.87 5.44
C GLY A 177 8.61 8.79 3.91
N GLY A 178 9.02 9.85 3.20
CA GLY A 178 9.17 9.83 1.75
C GLY A 178 10.12 8.74 1.27
N GLY A 179 11.26 8.56 1.94
CA GLY A 179 12.23 7.51 1.64
C GLY A 179 11.68 6.11 1.88
N LEU A 180 10.95 5.92 2.99
CA LEU A 180 10.23 4.67 3.28
C LEU A 180 9.24 4.34 2.17
N MET A 181 8.44 5.32 1.74
CA MET A 181 7.48 5.15 0.65
C MET A 181 8.18 4.83 -0.67
N ALA A 182 9.24 5.57 -1.01
CA ALA A 182 9.94 5.40 -2.26
C ALA A 182 10.55 4.01 -2.40
N LEU A 183 11.18 3.50 -1.34
CA LEU A 183 11.86 2.21 -1.36
C LEU A 183 10.90 1.06 -1.04
N PHE A 184 10.29 1.07 0.15
CA PHE A 184 9.48 -0.05 0.64
C PHE A 184 8.06 -0.05 0.08
N GLY A 185 7.56 1.09 -0.41
CA GLY A 185 6.33 1.15 -1.19
C GLY A 185 6.49 0.58 -2.59
N ALA A 186 7.60 0.89 -3.27
CA ALA A 186 7.83 0.44 -4.65
C ALA A 186 8.28 -1.02 -4.75
N LEU A 187 9.19 -1.45 -3.87
CA LEU A 187 9.89 -2.74 -3.97
C LEU A 187 8.94 -3.95 -4.09
N PRO A 188 7.87 -4.10 -3.27
CA PRO A 188 7.00 -5.26 -3.38
C PRO A 188 6.25 -5.34 -4.70
N TYR A 189 5.89 -4.19 -5.28
CA TYR A 189 5.27 -4.14 -6.61
C TYR A 189 6.26 -4.50 -7.72
N VAL A 190 7.53 -4.06 -7.63
CA VAL A 190 8.58 -4.52 -8.56
C VAL A 190 8.75 -6.05 -8.49
N LEU A 191 8.84 -6.61 -7.29
CA LEU A 191 8.98 -8.05 -7.09
C LEU A 191 7.77 -8.82 -7.60
N GLY A 192 6.55 -8.33 -7.35
CA GLY A 192 5.31 -8.90 -7.88
C GLY A 192 5.25 -8.86 -9.40
N GLY A 193 5.59 -7.73 -10.01
CA GLY A 193 5.65 -7.56 -11.46
C GLY A 193 6.71 -8.44 -12.13
N ALA A 194 7.89 -8.56 -11.52
CA ALA A 194 8.94 -9.46 -11.98
C ALA A 194 8.50 -10.94 -11.89
N TYR A 195 7.89 -11.33 -10.77
CA TYR A 195 7.34 -12.68 -10.59
C TYR A 195 6.30 -13.05 -11.65
N LEU A 196 5.39 -12.12 -11.98
CA LEU A 196 4.39 -12.33 -13.03
C LEU A 196 5.05 -12.41 -14.42
N SER A 197 6.01 -11.54 -14.70
CA SER A 197 6.75 -11.49 -15.97
C SER A 197 7.57 -12.77 -16.22
N LEU A 198 8.24 -13.30 -15.19
CA LEU A 198 9.02 -14.55 -15.29
C LEU A 198 8.15 -15.77 -15.62
N ARG A 199 6.83 -15.68 -15.41
CA ARG A 199 5.86 -16.73 -15.74
C ARG A 199 5.13 -16.46 -17.06
N LEU A 200 5.58 -15.50 -17.86
CA LEU A 200 5.10 -15.30 -19.23
C LEU A 200 5.87 -16.15 -20.25
N ALA A 201 7.12 -16.49 -19.93
CA ALA A 201 7.94 -17.44 -20.67
C ALA A 201 7.49 -18.88 -20.40
#